data_AF-A0A6J6TXU6-F1
#
_entry.id   AF-A0A6J6TXU6-F1
#
_cell.length_a   1.000
_cell.length_b   1.000
_cell.length_c   1.000
_cell.angle_alpha   90.00
_cell.angle_beta   90.00
_cell.angle_gamma   90.00
#
_symmetry.space_group_name_H-M   'P 1'
#
loop_
_entity.id
_entity.type
_entity.pdbx_description
1 polymer ?
#
loop_
_entity_poly.entity_id
_entity_poly.type
_entity_poly.pdbx_seq_one_letter_code
_entity_poly.pdbx_strand_id
1 'polypeptide(L)'
;MSDHDHLHDHEHEHGEDEELPSGEKVRRAGHIVLDAVVASDLGGDDAEAAEAALELVFSHLLEIDAIELLLDEEAQEFELDISPLIGGTLLVVRRLVAELAARDGVDEEAVVMSVRAALDAAAAG
;
A
#
# COMPACT_ATOMS: atom_id res chain seq x y z
N MET A 1 -32.86 -0.25 54.64
CA MET A 1 -32.94 0.76 53.58
C MET A 1 -31.81 0.46 52.62
N SER A 2 -32.15 -0.29 51.57
CA SER A 2 -31.40 -0.39 50.31
C SER A 2 -31.32 1.02 49.68
N ASP A 3 -30.40 1.38 48.78
CA ASP A 3 -29.85 0.65 47.64
C ASP A 3 -28.43 1.14 47.30
N HIS A 4 -27.58 0.20 46.90
CA HIS A 4 -26.49 0.42 45.95
C HIS A 4 -27.14 0.58 44.57
N ASP A 5 -26.73 1.58 43.78
CA ASP A 5 -26.30 1.29 42.42
C ASP A 5 -25.61 2.50 41.79
N HIS A 6 -24.34 2.26 41.45
CA HIS A 6 -23.53 3.08 40.59
C HIS A 6 -23.96 2.81 39.14
N LEU A 7 -24.77 3.68 38.56
CA LEU A 7 -24.93 3.71 37.11
C LEU A 7 -23.78 4.53 36.52
N HIS A 8 -22.72 3.80 36.18
CA HIS A 8 -21.78 4.20 35.15
C HIS A 8 -22.57 4.33 33.84
N ASP A 9 -22.83 5.57 33.44
CA ASP A 9 -23.20 5.86 32.06
C ASP A 9 -21.92 5.68 31.24
N HIS A 10 -21.70 4.45 30.76
CA HIS A 10 -20.74 4.20 29.71
C HIS A 10 -21.34 4.79 28.44
N GLU A 11 -20.99 6.04 28.17
CA GLU A 11 -21.02 6.60 26.83
C GLU A 11 -20.30 5.59 25.93
N HIS A 12 -21.07 4.78 25.20
CA HIS A 12 -20.57 4.12 24.01
C HIS A 12 -20.40 5.23 22.98
N GLU A 13 -19.31 5.98 23.12
CA GLU A 13 -18.69 6.69 22.02
C GLU A 13 -18.39 5.60 20.98
N HIS A 14 -19.31 5.44 20.03
CA HIS A 14 -19.00 4.82 18.76
C HIS A 14 -17.87 5.66 18.20
N GLY A 15 -16.63 5.22 18.45
CA GLY A 15 -15.47 5.76 17.76
C GLY A 15 -15.84 5.73 16.29
N GLU A 16 -16.00 6.91 15.70
CA GLU A 16 -15.88 7.06 14.27
C GLU A 16 -14.60 6.28 13.94
N ASP A 17 -14.69 5.24 13.10
CA ASP A 17 -13.50 4.60 12.55
C ASP A 17 -12.71 5.75 11.92
N GLU A 18 -11.72 6.25 12.66
CA GLU A 18 -11.12 7.55 12.39
C GLU A 18 -10.29 7.37 11.13
N GLU A 19 -10.89 7.75 10.00
CA GLU A 19 -10.34 7.52 8.68
C GLU A 19 -8.89 8.02 8.67
N LEU A 20 -7.96 7.15 8.30
CA LEU A 20 -6.55 7.50 8.36
C LEU A 20 -6.28 8.73 7.49
N PRO A 21 -5.50 9.72 7.95
CA PRO A 21 -5.12 10.86 7.11
C PRO A 21 -4.47 10.39 5.80
N SER A 22 -4.70 11.08 4.69
CA SER A 22 -4.20 10.66 3.36
C SER A 22 -2.69 10.40 3.33
N GLY A 23 -1.89 11.23 4.00
CA GLY A 23 -0.44 11.02 4.12
C GLY A 23 -0.04 9.78 4.94
N GLU A 24 -0.88 9.36 5.89
CA GLU A 24 -0.72 8.12 6.66
C GLU A 24 -1.01 6.91 5.77
N LYS A 25 -2.12 6.93 5.00
CA LYS A 25 -2.48 5.88 4.04
C LYS A 25 -1.35 5.66 3.02
N VAL A 26 -0.83 6.74 2.44
CA VAL A 26 0.31 6.71 1.50
C VAL A 26 1.56 6.06 2.12
N ARG A 27 1.90 6.44 3.36
CA ARG A 27 3.08 5.88 4.04
C ARG A 27 2.93 4.38 4.30
N ARG A 28 1.77 3.96 4.82
CA ARG A 28 1.48 2.55 5.10
C ARG A 28 1.42 1.70 3.84
N ALA A 29 0.81 2.21 2.77
CA ALA A 29 0.83 1.53 1.47
C ALA A 29 2.26 1.29 0.97
N GLY A 30 3.17 2.28 1.13
CA GLY A 30 4.58 2.10 0.81
C GLY A 30 5.27 1.00 1.63
N HIS A 31 4.95 0.87 2.92
CA HIS A 31 5.47 -0.24 3.75
C HIS A 31 4.94 -1.60 3.26
N ILE A 32 3.64 -1.69 2.98
CA ILE A 32 3.01 -2.92 2.47
C ILE A 32 3.66 -3.36 1.15
N VAL A 33 3.97 -2.42 0.24
CA VAL A 33 4.70 -2.71 -1.01
C VAL A 33 6.10 -3.28 -0.72
N LEU A 34 6.82 -2.74 0.26
CA LEU A 34 8.14 -3.25 0.65
C LEU A 34 8.05 -4.65 1.27
N ASP A 35 7.05 -4.89 2.11
CA ASP A 35 6.78 -6.19 2.70
C ASP A 35 6.46 -7.23 1.61
N ALA A 36 5.72 -6.83 0.58
CA ALA A 36 5.42 -7.66 -0.59
C ALA A 36 6.69 -8.08 -1.35
N VAL A 37 7.64 -7.16 -1.54
CA VAL A 37 8.93 -7.45 -2.21
C VAL A 37 9.70 -8.52 -1.43
N VAL A 38 9.77 -8.40 -0.10
CA VAL A 38 10.44 -9.40 0.75
C VAL A 38 9.70 -10.74 0.71
N ALA A 39 8.37 -10.72 0.81
CA ALA A 39 7.56 -11.93 0.77
C ALA A 39 7.69 -12.69 -0.56
N SER A 40 7.76 -11.98 -1.70
CA SER A 40 7.94 -12.58 -3.01
C SER A 40 9.28 -13.32 -3.16
N ASP A 41 10.34 -12.86 -2.47
CA ASP A 41 11.65 -13.51 -2.49
C ASP A 41 11.68 -14.79 -1.63
N LEU A 42 10.87 -14.81 -0.55
CA LEU A 42 10.74 -15.98 0.33
C LEU A 42 9.98 -17.15 -0.33
N GLY A 43 9.10 -16.88 -1.30
CA GLY A 43 8.33 -17.89 -2.02
C GLY A 43 9.14 -18.72 -3.02
N GLY A 44 10.30 -18.23 -3.47
CA GLY A 44 11.09 -18.91 -4.51
C GLY A 44 10.25 -19.23 -5.76
N ASP A 45 10.33 -20.48 -6.24
CA ASP A 45 9.53 -20.98 -7.39
C ASP A 45 8.14 -21.51 -6.99
N ASP A 46 7.70 -21.31 -5.73
CA ASP A 46 6.38 -21.76 -5.26
C ASP A 46 5.28 -20.75 -5.61
N ALA A 47 4.55 -21.05 -6.68
CA ALA A 47 3.47 -20.21 -7.17
C ALA A 47 2.30 -20.06 -6.19
N GLU A 48 1.99 -21.10 -5.39
CA GLU A 48 0.89 -21.04 -4.41
C GLU A 48 1.26 -20.12 -3.24
N ALA A 49 2.52 -20.18 -2.79
CA ALA A 49 3.02 -19.28 -1.75
C ALA A 49 3.06 -17.82 -2.24
N ALA A 50 3.43 -17.58 -3.49
CA ALA A 50 3.43 -16.25 -4.10
C ALA A 50 2.02 -15.68 -4.22
N GLU A 51 1.03 -16.48 -4.62
CA GLU A 51 -0.37 -16.07 -4.70
C GLU A 51 -0.93 -15.70 -3.32
N ALA A 52 -0.71 -16.54 -2.29
CA ALA A 52 -1.15 -16.26 -0.93
C ALA A 52 -0.52 -14.99 -0.33
N ALA A 53 0.75 -14.72 -0.64
CA ALA A 53 1.42 -13.49 -0.22
C ALA A 53 0.80 -12.24 -0.86
N LEU A 54 0.44 -12.31 -2.14
CA LEU A 54 -0.24 -11.23 -2.84
C LEU A 54 -1.65 -10.98 -2.29
N GLU A 55 -2.42 -12.02 -2.00
CA GLU A 55 -3.74 -11.89 -1.37
C GLU A 55 -3.67 -11.18 -0.01
N LEU A 56 -2.66 -11.50 0.80
CA LEU A 56 -2.43 -10.84 2.09
C LEU A 56 -2.09 -9.35 1.91
N VAL A 57 -1.26 -9.02 0.93
CA VAL A 57 -0.92 -7.63 0.58
C VAL A 57 -2.17 -6.85 0.17
N PHE A 58 -3.02 -7.43 -0.71
CA PHE A 58 -4.28 -6.80 -1.09
C PHE A 58 -5.22 -6.60 0.10
N SER A 59 -5.32 -7.59 0.99
CA SER A 59 -6.13 -7.49 2.20
C SER A 59 -5.69 -6.31 3.07
N HIS A 60 -4.39 -6.15 3.29
CA HIS A 60 -3.86 -5.03 4.09
C HIS A 60 -4.05 -3.67 3.41
N LEU A 61 -4.03 -3.59 2.08
CA LEU A 61 -4.31 -2.35 1.36
C LEU A 61 -5.77 -1.94 1.47
N LEU A 62 -6.71 -2.90 1.44
CA LEU A 62 -8.13 -2.65 1.68
C LEU A 62 -8.39 -2.23 3.12
N GLU A 63 -7.74 -2.87 4.10
CA GLU A 63 -7.89 -2.56 5.54
C GLU A 63 -7.51 -1.12 5.91
N ILE A 64 -6.68 -0.45 5.10
CA ILE A 64 -6.25 0.93 5.33
C ILE A 64 -6.83 1.93 4.32
N ASP A 65 -7.80 1.48 3.52
CA ASP A 65 -8.40 2.23 2.40
C ASP A 65 -7.34 2.80 1.43
N ALA A 66 -6.27 2.04 1.19
CA ALA A 66 -5.27 2.40 0.18
C ALA A 66 -5.68 1.96 -1.24
N ILE A 67 -6.64 1.04 -1.31
CA ILE A 67 -7.40 0.68 -2.51
C ILE A 67 -8.87 0.73 -2.09
N GLU A 68 -9.71 1.49 -2.79
CA GLU A 68 -11.13 1.61 -2.47
C GLU A 68 -11.98 1.54 -3.74
N LEU A 69 -13.14 0.88 -3.66
CA LEU A 69 -14.11 0.83 -4.75
C LEU A 69 -15.21 1.87 -4.52
N LEU A 70 -15.20 2.94 -5.31
CA LEU A 70 -16.16 4.02 -5.29
C LEU A 70 -17.24 3.77 -6.34
N LEU A 71 -18.49 4.13 -6.05
CA LEU A 71 -19.58 4.11 -7.03
C LEU A 71 -19.73 5.51 -7.64
N ASP A 72 -19.52 5.62 -8.95
CA ASP A 72 -19.92 6.80 -9.72
C ASP A 72 -21.42 6.71 -10.01
N GLU A 73 -22.22 7.45 -9.24
CA GLU A 73 -23.68 7.48 -9.37
C GLU A 73 -24.15 8.10 -10.70
N GLU A 74 -23.35 8.97 -11.32
CA GLU A 74 -23.70 9.64 -12.58
C GLU A 74 -23.48 8.69 -13.77
N ALA A 75 -22.35 7.99 -13.78
CA ALA A 75 -22.02 7.01 -14.81
C ALA A 75 -22.65 5.63 -14.56
N GLN A 76 -23.12 5.35 -13.34
CA GLN A 76 -23.48 4.01 -12.87
C GLN A 76 -22.33 2.98 -13.01
N GLU A 77 -21.11 3.44 -12.80
CA GLU A 77 -19.88 2.66 -12.92
C GLU A 77 -19.11 2.61 -11.60
N PHE A 78 -18.31 1.58 -11.39
CA PHE A 78 -17.40 1.51 -10.25
C PHE A 78 -16.05 2.11 -10.61
N GLU A 79 -15.59 3.08 -9.82
CA GLU A 79 -14.24 3.63 -9.88
C GLU A 79 -13.38 2.98 -8.80
N LEU A 80 -12.16 2.57 -9.17
CA LEU A 80 -11.19 2.04 -8.21
C LEU A 80 -10.20 3.15 -7.84
N ASP A 81 -10.29 3.69 -6.63
CA ASP A 81 -9.28 4.63 -6.12
C ASP A 81 -8.08 3.85 -5.61
N ILE A 82 -6.93 4.09 -6.24
CA ILE A 82 -5.62 3.53 -5.89
C ILE A 82 -4.61 4.63 -5.55
N SER A 83 -5.06 5.87 -5.35
CA SER A 83 -4.18 7.03 -5.17
C SER A 83 -3.19 6.85 -4.01
N PRO A 84 -3.59 6.33 -2.83
CA PRO A 84 -2.64 6.09 -1.75
C PRO A 84 -1.60 5.04 -2.10
N LEU A 85 -1.99 3.95 -2.78
CA LEU A 85 -1.09 2.91 -3.27
C LEU A 85 -0.05 3.45 -4.27
N ILE A 86 -0.50 4.22 -5.26
CA ILE A 86 0.39 4.84 -6.25
C ILE A 86 1.34 5.82 -5.55
N GLY A 87 0.84 6.64 -4.62
CA GLY A 87 1.66 7.54 -3.81
C GLY A 87 2.74 6.80 -3.03
N GLY A 88 2.39 5.71 -2.35
CA GLY A 88 3.33 4.88 -1.60
C GLY A 88 4.40 4.25 -2.48
N THR A 89 4.00 3.72 -3.64
CA THR A 89 4.91 3.13 -4.64
C THR A 89 5.91 4.17 -5.15
N LEU A 90 5.46 5.38 -5.47
CA LEU A 90 6.34 6.47 -5.92
C LEU A 90 7.37 6.88 -4.85
N LEU A 91 6.98 6.90 -3.58
CA LEU A 91 7.91 7.18 -2.48
C LEU A 91 9.02 6.12 -2.39
N VAL A 92 8.63 4.83 -2.48
CA VAL A 92 9.58 3.71 -2.47
C VAL A 92 10.53 3.79 -3.66
N VAL A 93 10.01 3.94 -4.88
CA VAL A 93 10.81 4.02 -6.11
C VAL A 93 11.78 5.21 -6.05
N ARG A 94 11.31 6.39 -5.65
CA ARG A 94 12.16 7.58 -5.52
C ARG A 94 13.31 7.35 -4.54
N ARG A 95 13.04 6.69 -3.41
CA ARG A 95 14.07 6.39 -2.41
C ARG A 95 15.12 5.44 -2.98
N LEU A 96 14.71 4.37 -3.66
CA LEU A 96 15.60 3.40 -4.29
C LEU A 96 16.46 4.04 -5.40
N VAL A 97 15.86 4.87 -6.24
CA VAL A 97 16.58 5.60 -7.30
C VAL A 97 17.66 6.51 -6.70
N ALA A 98 17.34 7.27 -5.65
CA ALA A 98 18.32 8.12 -4.97
C ALA A 98 19.46 7.32 -4.33
N GLU A 99 19.16 6.16 -3.72
CA GLU A 99 20.18 5.27 -3.15
C GLU A 99 21.11 4.69 -4.22
N LEU A 100 20.55 4.22 -5.33
CA LEU A 100 21.32 3.67 -6.46
C LEU A 100 22.20 4.74 -7.11
N ALA A 101 21.65 5.93 -7.37
CA ALA A 101 22.38 7.05 -7.94
C ALA A 101 23.58 7.45 -7.07
N ALA A 102 23.37 7.56 -5.75
CA ALA A 102 24.43 7.85 -4.80
C ALA A 102 25.49 6.74 -4.73
N ARG A 103 25.07 5.47 -4.77
CA ARG A 103 25.98 4.31 -4.76
C ARG A 103 26.87 4.27 -6.01
N ASP A 104 26.28 4.56 -7.16
CA ASP A 104 26.93 4.38 -8.46
C ASP A 104 27.62 5.68 -8.97
N GLY A 105 27.44 6.80 -8.25
CA GLY A 105 28.06 8.08 -8.58
C GLY A 105 27.49 8.73 -9.84
N VAL A 106 26.22 8.45 -10.14
CA VAL A 106 25.49 8.95 -11.32
C VAL A 106 24.29 9.81 -10.88
N ASP A 107 23.64 10.47 -11.83
CA ASP A 107 22.37 11.15 -11.56
C ASP A 107 21.18 10.17 -11.52
N GLU A 108 20.09 10.61 -10.89
CA GLU A 108 18.85 9.83 -10.78
C GLU A 108 18.22 9.52 -12.15
N GLU A 109 18.41 10.39 -13.15
CA GLU A 109 17.88 10.21 -14.50
C GLU A 109 18.52 9.00 -15.20
N ALA A 110 19.83 8.84 -15.09
CA ALA A 110 20.57 7.70 -15.61
C ALA A 110 20.08 6.37 -15.03
N VAL A 111 19.78 6.34 -13.72
CA VAL A 111 19.20 5.16 -13.05
C VAL A 111 17.82 4.85 -13.64
N VAL A 112 16.93 5.84 -13.75
CA VAL A 112 15.59 5.66 -14.32
C VAL A 112 15.65 5.15 -15.76
N MET A 113 16.54 5.70 -16.58
CA MET A 113 16.74 5.24 -17.96
C MET A 113 17.23 3.80 -18.02
N SER A 114 18.14 3.41 -17.13
CA SER A 114 18.61 2.02 -17.01
C SER A 114 17.48 1.06 -16.59
N VAL A 115 16.65 1.44 -15.63
CA VAL A 115 15.50 0.62 -15.18
C VAL A 115 14.48 0.45 -16.32
N ARG A 116 14.18 1.52 -17.06
CA ARG A 116 13.30 1.44 -18.25
C ARG A 116 13.83 0.45 -19.28
N ALA A 117 15.12 0.55 -19.62
CA ALA A 117 15.74 -0.38 -20.56
C ALA A 117 15.67 -1.85 -20.09
N ALA A 118 15.81 -2.10 -18.78
CA ALA A 118 15.67 -3.44 -18.21
C ALA A 118 14.23 -3.97 -18.30
N LEU A 119 13.22 -3.13 -18.05
CA LEU A 119 11.81 -3.48 -18.21
C LEU A 119 11.47 -3.81 -19.68
N ASP A 120 11.95 -2.97 -20.62
CA ASP A 120 11.75 -3.21 -22.06
C ASP A 120 12.39 -4.54 -22.49
N ALA A 121 13.56 -4.88 -21.95
CA ALA A 121 14.22 -6.15 -22.23
C ALA A 121 13.46 -7.36 -21.65
N ALA A 122 12.90 -7.23 -20.44
CA ALA A 122 12.13 -8.30 -19.81
C ALA A 122 10.82 -8.59 -20.57
N ALA A 123 10.18 -7.58 -21.15
CA ALA A 123 8.96 -7.74 -21.94
C ALA A 123 9.20 -8.35 -23.35
N ALA A 124 10.45 -8.40 -23.81
CA ALA A 124 10.83 -8.94 -25.12
C ALA A 124 11.19 -10.44 -25.10
N GLY A 125 11.27 -11.06 -23.91
CA GLY A 125 11.56 -12.48 -23.71
C GLY A 125 10.30 -13.28 -23.37
#